data_AF-A0AAF3J7J6-F1
#
_entry.id   AF-A0AAF3J7J6-F1
#
_cell.length_a   1.000
_cell.length_b   1.000
_cell.length_c   1.000
_cell.angle_alpha   90.00
_cell.angle_beta   90.00
_cell.angle_gamma   90.00
#
_symmetry.space_group_name_H-M   'P 1'
#
loop_
_entity.id
_entity.type
_entity.pdbx_description
1 polymer ?
#
loop_
_entity_poly.entity_id
_entity_poly.type
_entity_poly.pdbx_seq_one_letter_code
_entity_poly.pdbx_strand_id
1 'polypeptide(L)'
;MQMWIDFSNTGMPAYYWPKYNRVEKRSLVLSEEIVHGVHRIREDLHGSHCRLLAEARAIVGQVPLNGVECRSRRTGPQAVTASSITSKTSFLLLFISLLLALLK
;
A
#
# COMPACT_ATOMS: atom_id res chain seq x y z
N MET A 1 -27.07 -0.49 5.79
CA MET A 1 -27.36 -0.90 7.19
C MET A 1 -27.34 -2.41 7.40
N GLN A 2 -27.72 -3.24 6.43
CA GLN A 2 -27.76 -4.70 6.58
C GLN A 2 -26.51 -5.31 7.21
N MET A 3 -25.31 -4.94 6.76
CA MET A 3 -24.05 -5.45 7.32
C MET A 3 -23.91 -5.23 8.84
N TRP A 4 -24.43 -4.12 9.37
CA TRP A 4 -24.38 -3.85 10.81
C TRP A 4 -25.41 -4.66 11.59
N ILE A 5 -26.57 -4.93 10.99
CA ILE A 5 -27.60 -5.80 11.55
C ILE A 5 -27.08 -7.25 11.61
N ASP A 6 -26.45 -7.71 10.52
CA ASP A 6 -25.88 -9.05 10.46
C ASP A 6 -24.75 -9.22 11.47
N PHE A 7 -23.92 -8.18 11.65
CA PHE A 7 -22.88 -8.15 12.68
C PHE A 7 -23.46 -8.26 14.09
N SER A 8 -24.50 -7.49 14.42
CA SER A 8 -25.09 -7.55 15.78
C SER A 8 -25.72 -8.90 16.08
N ASN A 9 -26.26 -9.58 15.07
CA ASN A 9 -26.95 -10.86 15.25
C ASN A 9 -26.02 -12.06 15.22
N THR A 10 -24.96 -12.03 14.39
CA THR A 10 -24.13 -13.21 14.09
C THR A 10 -22.65 -13.01 14.41
N GLY A 11 -22.22 -11.78 14.68
CA GLY A 11 -20.80 -11.43 14.77
C GLY A 11 -20.10 -11.34 13.40
N MET A 12 -20.80 -11.60 12.30
CA MET A 12 -20.27 -11.57 10.94
C MET A 12 -21.06 -10.57 10.08
N PRO A 13 -20.47 -9.43 9.68
CA PRO A 13 -21.19 -8.40 8.93
C PRO A 13 -21.53 -8.82 7.49
N ALA A 14 -20.71 -9.67 6.88
CA ALA A 14 -20.95 -10.29 5.57
C ALA A 14 -19.97 -11.45 5.37
N TYR A 15 -20.35 -12.44 4.55
CA TYR A 15 -19.50 -13.61 4.26
C TYR A 15 -18.20 -13.26 3.54
N TYR A 16 -18.20 -12.19 2.73
CA TYR A 16 -17.04 -11.71 1.99
C TYR A 16 -16.20 -10.69 2.77
N TRP A 17 -16.63 -10.27 3.97
CA TRP A 17 -15.87 -9.32 4.77
C TRP A 17 -14.76 -10.06 5.50
N PRO A 18 -13.47 -9.84 5.17
CA PRO A 18 -12.38 -10.58 5.79
C PRO A 18 -12.23 -10.21 7.26
N LYS A 19 -12.00 -11.20 8.12
CA LYS A 19 -11.65 -10.96 9.52
C LYS A 19 -10.33 -10.19 9.59
N TYR A 20 -10.35 -9.05 10.28
CA TYR A 20 -9.14 -8.24 10.43
C TYR A 20 -8.06 -9.02 11.19
N ASN A 21 -6.84 -8.99 10.65
CA ASN A 21 -5.66 -9.52 11.30
C ASN A 21 -4.48 -8.55 11.13
N ARG A 22 -3.51 -8.60 12.05
CA ARG A 22 -2.37 -7.66 12.07
C ARG A 22 -1.32 -7.94 11.00
N VAL A 23 -1.37 -9.10 10.35
CA VAL A 23 -0.36 -9.55 9.37
C VAL A 23 -0.73 -9.08 7.97
N GLU A 24 -1.90 -9.47 7.48
CA GLU A 24 -2.43 -9.13 6.15
C GLU A 24 -3.16 -7.79 6.15
N LYS A 25 -3.75 -7.38 7.29
CA LYS A 25 -4.51 -6.13 7.46
C LYS A 25 -5.56 -5.92 6.35
N ARG A 26 -6.24 -7.00 5.96
CA ARG A 26 -7.31 -6.96 4.97
C ARG A 26 -8.50 -6.17 5.49
N SER A 27 -9.04 -5.32 4.63
CA SER A 27 -10.18 -4.44 4.92
C SER A 27 -11.14 -4.40 3.74
N LEU A 28 -12.44 -4.39 4.01
CA LEU A 28 -13.46 -4.13 3.00
C LEU A 28 -13.61 -2.61 2.80
N VAL A 29 -13.54 -2.15 1.55
CA VAL A 29 -13.76 -0.74 1.22
C VAL A 29 -15.25 -0.50 1.08
N LEU A 30 -15.81 0.33 1.96
CA LEU A 30 -17.20 0.79 1.85
C LEU A 30 -17.29 1.91 0.81
N SER A 31 -17.90 1.61 -0.33
CA SER A 31 -18.16 2.57 -1.42
C SER A 31 -19.56 2.35 -2.01
N GLU A 32 -20.01 3.27 -2.87
CA GLU A 32 -21.28 3.13 -3.60
C GLU A 32 -21.33 1.85 -4.45
N GLU A 33 -20.18 1.35 -4.90
CA GLU A 33 -20.14 0.13 -5.70
C GLU A 33 -20.54 -1.14 -4.92
N ILE A 34 -20.52 -1.10 -3.58
CA ILE A 34 -20.96 -2.25 -2.75
C ILE A 34 -22.45 -2.55 -2.94
N VAL A 35 -23.30 -1.54 -3.14
CA VAL A 35 -24.73 -1.79 -3.42
C VAL A 35 -24.95 -2.44 -4.78
N HIS A 36 -23.96 -2.38 -5.68
CA HIS A 36 -23.96 -3.08 -6.95
C HIS A 36 -23.29 -4.47 -6.89
N GLY A 37 -22.97 -4.96 -5.69
CA GLY A 37 -22.33 -6.27 -5.50
C GLY A 37 -20.82 -6.29 -5.78
N VAL A 38 -20.20 -5.12 -5.98
CA VAL A 38 -18.75 -5.04 -6.16
C VAL A 38 -18.09 -4.91 -4.80
N HIS A 39 -17.37 -5.95 -4.39
CA HIS A 39 -16.68 -6.01 -3.10
C HIS A 39 -15.18 -5.81 -3.29
N ARG A 40 -14.67 -4.65 -2.84
CA ARG A 40 -13.24 -4.34 -2.90
C ARG A 40 -12.57 -4.61 -1.55
N ILE A 41 -11.72 -5.63 -1.52
CA ILE A 41 -10.85 -5.91 -0.37
C ILE A 41 -9.49 -5.25 -0.63
N ARG A 42 -9.02 -4.43 0.32
CA ARG A 42 -7.70 -3.81 0.30
C ARG A 42 -6.81 -4.39 1.40
N GLU A 43 -5.58 -4.68 1.05
CA GLU A 43 -4.52 -5.10 1.97
C GLU A 43 -3.69 -3.88 2.38
N ASP A 44 -3.31 -3.82 3.67
CA ASP A 44 -2.46 -2.78 4.25
C ASP A 44 -2.82 -1.35 3.78
N LEU A 45 -4.10 -0.97 3.92
CA LEU A 45 -4.68 0.29 3.41
C LEU A 45 -3.83 1.52 3.73
N HIS A 46 -3.20 1.53 4.91
CA HIS A 46 -2.39 2.64 5.39
C HIS A 46 -0.88 2.39 5.32
N GLY A 47 -0.39 1.26 4.80
CA GLY A 47 1.01 0.85 4.90
C GLY A 47 2.04 1.93 4.59
N SER A 48 1.95 2.53 3.39
CA SER A 48 2.84 3.60 2.94
C SER A 48 2.68 4.89 3.75
N HIS A 49 1.44 5.29 4.03
CA HIS A 49 1.12 6.51 4.78
C HIS A 49 1.51 6.40 6.25
N CYS A 50 1.38 5.23 6.86
CA CYS A 50 1.83 4.91 8.21
C CYS A 50 3.34 5.17 8.35
N ARG A 51 4.13 4.75 7.35
CA ARG A 51 5.58 5.00 7.35
C ARG A 51 5.89 6.49 7.26
N LEU A 52 5.25 7.20 6.35
CA LEU A 52 5.45 8.65 6.18
C LEU A 52 5.04 9.43 7.45
N LEU A 53 3.94 9.04 8.09
CA LEU A 53 3.50 9.64 9.36
C LEU A 53 4.49 9.35 10.50
N ALA A 54 5.07 8.15 10.54
CA ALA A 54 6.11 7.80 11.50
C ALA A 54 7.40 8.61 11.27
N GLU A 55 7.84 8.71 10.01
CA GLU A 55 9.01 9.52 9.61
C GLU A 55 8.81 11.00 9.94
N ALA A 56 7.65 11.57 9.61
CA ALA A 56 7.33 12.97 9.92
C ALA A 56 7.33 13.24 11.44
N ARG A 57 6.76 12.33 12.24
CA ARG A 57 6.77 12.47 13.72
C ARG A 57 8.19 12.40 14.29
N ALA A 58 9.05 11.56 13.72
CA ALA A 58 10.45 11.47 14.14
C ALA A 58 11.22 12.78 13.86
N ILE A 59 10.94 13.46 12.74
CA ILE A 59 11.56 14.74 12.39
C ILE A 59 11.10 15.89 13.29
N VAL A 60 9.82 15.90 13.70
CA VAL A 60 9.23 16.96 14.53
C VAL A 60 9.61 16.84 16.02
N GLY A 61 10.35 15.80 16.42
CA GLY A 61 10.83 15.64 17.80
C GLY A 61 9.73 15.37 18.82
N GLN A 62 8.53 14.98 18.38
CA GLN A 62 7.46 14.54 19.29
C GLN A 62 7.79 13.13 19.81
N VAL A 63 8.02 13.07 21.12
CA VAL A 63 8.25 11.90 22.01
C VAL A 63 7.74 10.55 21.45
N PRO A 64 8.51 9.45 21.60
CA PRO A 64 8.14 8.13 21.09
C PRO A 64 6.85 7.63 21.76
N LEU A 65 5.74 7.66 21.04
CA LEU A 65 4.46 7.18 21.55
C LEU A 65 4.37 5.67 21.37
N ASN A 66 4.43 4.97 22.50
CA ASN A 66 4.04 3.58 22.74
C ASN A 66 2.58 3.23 22.34
N GLY A 67 1.98 3.88 21.34
CA GLY A 67 0.55 3.78 21.04
C GLY A 67 0.13 3.74 19.57
N VAL A 68 1.02 4.05 18.62
CA VAL A 68 0.73 3.86 17.18
C VAL A 68 1.86 3.04 16.58
N GLU A 69 1.93 1.78 16.98
CA GLU A 69 2.81 0.82 16.31
C GLU A 69 2.13 0.45 14.98
N CYS A 70 2.38 1.23 13.93
CA CYS A 70 2.22 0.77 12.55
C CYS A 70 3.29 -0.31 12.29
N ARG A 71 3.24 -1.44 13.01
CA ARG A 71 4.32 -2.43 13.02
C ARG A 71 4.36 -3.16 11.67
N SER A 72 5.14 -2.61 10.75
CA SER A 72 5.70 -3.34 9.63
C SER A 72 6.91 -4.11 10.16
N ARG A 73 6.70 -5.35 10.62
CA ARG A 73 7.83 -6.29 10.80
C ARG A 73 7.87 -7.20 9.58
N ARG A 74 8.62 -6.78 8.57
CA ARG A 74 9.39 -7.72 7.74
C ARG A 74 10.77 -7.84 8.37
N THR A 75 10.92 -8.75 9.33
CA THR A 75 12.23 -9.29 9.68
C THR A 75 12.61 -10.29 8.59
N GLY A 76 13.46 -9.85 7.66
CA GLY A 76 14.16 -10.69 6.69
C GLY A 76 15.21 -9.82 5.99
N PRO A 77 16.48 -10.23 5.90
CA PRO A 77 17.50 -9.45 5.21
C PRO A 77 17.17 -9.46 3.71
N GLN A 78 16.54 -8.40 3.21
CA GLN A 78 16.55 -8.14 1.78
C GLN A 78 17.65 -7.14 1.51
N ALA A 79 18.72 -7.66 0.88
CA ALA A 79 19.71 -6.86 0.21
C ALA A 79 19.01 -5.78 -0.62
N VAL A 80 19.50 -4.55 -0.51
CA VAL A 80 19.07 -3.43 -1.34
C VAL A 80 19.63 -3.68 -2.73
N THR A 81 19.03 -4.56 -3.50
CA THR A 81 19.28 -4.59 -4.95
C THR A 81 18.54 -3.39 -5.52
N ALA A 82 19.31 -2.39 -5.91
CA ALA A 82 18.87 -1.26 -6.71
C ALA A 82 17.95 -1.76 -7.83
N SER A 83 16.67 -1.44 -7.74
CA SER A 83 15.72 -1.73 -8.80
C SER A 83 16.09 -0.89 -10.01
N SER A 84 16.71 -1.55 -10.98
CA SER A 84 16.98 -1.07 -12.32
C SER A 84 15.69 -0.51 -12.92
N ILE A 85 15.70 0.80 -13.16
CA ILE A 85 14.68 1.48 -13.95
C ILE A 85 14.69 0.80 -15.32
N THR A 86 13.61 0.10 -15.64
CA THR A 86 13.42 -0.59 -16.91
C THR A 86 13.56 0.40 -18.06
N SER A 87 14.67 0.22 -18.75
CA SER A 87 15.21 0.97 -19.86
C SER A 87 14.28 0.92 -21.08
N LYS A 88 13.43 1.95 -21.24
CA LYS A 88 12.89 2.34 -22.56
C LYS A 88 13.38 3.72 -23.00
N THR A 89 13.97 4.49 -22.09
CA THR A 89 14.56 5.82 -22.35
C THR A 89 16.02 5.73 -22.83
N SER A 90 16.73 4.62 -22.59
CA SER A 90 18.14 4.49 -22.98
C SER A 90 18.34 4.28 -24.48
N PHE A 91 17.38 3.68 -25.18
CA PHE A 91 17.49 3.45 -26.63
C PHE A 91 17.33 4.76 -27.43
N LEU A 92 16.43 5.65 -27.00
CA LEU A 92 16.22 6.94 -27.66
C LEU A 92 17.47 7.83 -27.55
N LEU A 93 18.14 7.84 -26.40
CA LEU A 93 19.36 8.63 -26.22
C LEU A 93 20.52 8.11 -27.07
N LEU A 94 20.68 6.79 -27.20
CA LEU A 94 21.68 6.20 -28.10
C LEU A 94 21.38 6.48 -29.57
N PHE A 95 20.11 6.42 -29.97
CA PHE A 95 19.70 6.72 -31.35
C PHE A 95 19.94 8.18 -31.72
N ILE A 96 19.62 9.12 -30.82
CA ILE A 96 19.87 10.55 -31.02
C ILE A 96 21.38 10.83 -31.09
N SER A 97 22.18 10.17 -30.26
CA SER A 97 23.65 10.30 -30.26
C SER A 97 24.27 9.82 -31.58
N LEU A 98 23.77 8.69 -32.13
CA LEU A 98 24.25 8.12 -33.39
C LEU A 98 23.87 8.97 -34.61
N LEU A 99 22.66 9.53 -34.62
CA LEU A 99 22.21 10.47 -35.66
C LEU A 99 23.05 11.75 -35.69
N LEU A 100 23.40 12.30 -34.52
CA LEU A 100 24.26 13.48 -34.42
C LEU A 100 25.70 13.20 -34.88
N ALA A 101 26.19 11.97 -34.73
CA ALA A 101 27.52 11.57 -35.18
C ALA A 101 27.61 11.36 -36.70
N LEU A 102 26.50 11.01 -37.36
CA LEU A 102 26.43 10.78 -38.81
C LEU A 102 26.18 12.07 -39.63
N LEU A 103 25.77 13.15 -38.97
CA LEU A 103 25.56 14.47 -39.60
C LEU A 103 26.81 15.36 -39.61
N LYS A 104 27.99 14.81 -39.32
CA LYS A 104 29.25 15.54 -39.23
C LYS A 104 30.27 15.05 -40.25
#